data_AF-A0A358R2N7-F1
#
_entry.id   AF-A0A358R2N7-F1
#
_cell.length_a   1.000
_cell.length_b   1.000
_cell.length_c   1.000
_cell.angle_alpha   90.00
_cell.angle_beta   90.00
_cell.angle_gamma   90.00
#
_symmetry.space_group_name_H-M   'P 1'
#
loop_
_entity.id
_entity.type
_entity.pdbx_description
1 polymer ?
#
loop_
_entity_poly.entity_id
_entity_poly.type
_entity_poly.pdbx_seq_one_letter_code
_entity_poly.pdbx_strand_id
1 'polypeptide(L)' 'MHPLTLVRHEMTQLFMRMGFTVADGPEIEDDFHNFTALNFPADHPARDMQDTFFVRKGDRAEDRSDDLVLRTHTSPV' A
#
# COMPACT_ATOMS: atom_id res chain seq x y z
N MET A 1 -2.67 13.97 22.40
CA MET A 1 -2.60 13.73 20.95
C MET A 1 -1.32 12.96 20.66
N HIS A 2 -1.36 11.90 19.84
CA HIS A 2 -0.16 11.10 19.54
C HIS A 2 0.80 11.89 18.64
N PRO A 3 2.15 11.79 18.80
CA PRO A 3 3.11 12.54 17.98
C PRO A 3 2.93 12.36 16.47
N LEU A 4 2.65 11.14 15.99
CA LEU A 4 2.37 10.90 14.57
C LEU A 4 1.12 11.64 14.09
N THR A 5 0.10 11.80 14.93
CA THR A 5 -1.11 12.56 14.59
C THR A 5 -0.81 14.05 14.43
N LEU A 6 0.05 14.61 15.29
CA LEU A 6 0.48 16.00 15.21
C LEU A 6 1.20 16.27 13.88
N VAL A 7 2.23 15.47 13.57
CA VAL A 7 3.03 15.63 12.35
C VAL A 7 2.18 15.41 11.09
N ARG A 8 1.34 14.36 11.08
CA ARG A 8 0.42 14.12 9.95
C ARG A 8 -0.48 15.33 9.71
N HIS A 9 -1.06 15.89 10.76
CA HIS A 9 -1.96 17.04 10.64
C HIS A 9 -1.23 18.27 10.06
N GLU A 10 -0.02 18.55 10.54
CA GLU A 10 0.80 19.66 10.02
C GLU A 10 1.10 19.51 8.52
N MET A 11 1.54 18.31 8.10
CA MET A 11 1.82 18.01 6.70
C MET A 11 0.56 18.13 5.84
N THR A 12 -0.56 17.54 6.26
CA THR A 12 -1.84 17.64 5.55
C THR A 12 -2.28 19.09 5.35
N GLN A 13 -2.20 19.92 6.39
CA GLN A 13 -2.60 21.33 6.32
C GLN A 13 -1.74 22.11 5.33
N LEU A 14 -0.44 21.79 5.20
CA LEU A 14 0.43 22.42 4.21
C LEU A 14 -0.02 22.12 2.77
N PHE A 15 -0.24 20.84 2.45
CA PHE A 15 -0.65 20.44 1.10
C PHE A 15 -2.05 20.92 0.73
N MET A 16 -2.98 20.96 1.69
CA MET A 16 -4.32 21.53 1.46
C MET A 16 -4.28 23.01 1.07
N ARG A 17 -3.36 23.80 1.64
CA ARG A 17 -3.17 25.21 1.23
C ARG A 17 -2.65 25.36 -0.19
N MET A 18 -2.02 24.32 -0.75
CA MET A 18 -1.58 24.27 -2.15
C MET A 18 -2.66 23.71 -3.10
N GLY A 19 -3.87 23.41 -2.58
CA GLY A 19 -5.00 22.91 -3.38
C GLY A 19 -5.09 21.38 -3.50
N PHE A 20 -4.26 20.62 -2.77
CA PHE A 20 -4.37 19.16 -2.72
C PHE A 20 -5.50 18.71 -1.79
N THR A 21 -6.04 17.52 -2.06
CA THR A 21 -7.02 16.83 -1.22
C THR A 21 -6.40 15.61 -0.55
N VAL A 22 -6.97 15.18 0.57
CA VAL A 22 -6.55 13.95 1.27
C VAL A 22 -7.43 12.80 0.82
N ALA A 23 -6.82 11.65 0.53
CA ALA A 23 -7.49 10.38 0.31
C ALA A 23 -6.93 9.35 1.31
N ASP A 24 -7.80 8.48 1.80
CA ASP A 24 -7.45 7.32 2.60
C ASP A 24 -7.85 6.06 1.82
N GLY A 25 -7.06 5.01 1.96
CA GLY A 25 -7.35 3.68 1.39
C GLY A 25 -7.17 2.58 2.42
N PRO A 26 -7.50 1.33 2.07
CA PRO A 26 -7.49 0.22 3.01
C PRO A 26 -6.05 -0.14 3.44
N GLU A 27 -5.91 -0.74 4.62
CA GLU A 27 -4.61 -1.24 5.11
C GLU A 27 -4.29 -2.64 4.59
N ILE A 28 -5.32 -3.45 4.33
CA ILE A 28 -5.23 -4.73 3.63
C ILE A 28 -5.56 -4.47 2.17
N GLU A 29 -4.62 -4.78 1.29
CA GLU A 29 -4.71 -4.54 -0.15
C GLU A 29 -4.53 -5.85 -0.91
N ASP A 30 -5.04 -5.91 -2.14
CA ASP A 30 -4.68 -7.00 -3.04
C ASP A 30 -3.29 -6.78 -3.68
N ASP A 31 -2.65 -7.87 -4.10
CA ASP A 31 -1.32 -7.83 -4.75
C ASP A 31 -1.32 -6.98 -6.02
N PHE A 32 -2.45 -6.93 -6.74
CA PHE A 32 -2.54 -6.17 -7.97
C PHE A 32 -2.38 -4.67 -7.71
N HIS A 33 -3.13 -4.08 -6.78
CA HIS A 33 -3.04 -2.65 -6.47
C HIS A 33 -1.75 -2.31 -5.72
N ASN A 34 -1.28 -3.19 -4.82
CA ASN A 34 -0.03 -2.93 -4.09
C ASN A 34 1.23 -3.06 -4.97
N PHE A 35 1.19 -3.83 -6.06
CA PHE A 35 2.39 -4.10 -6.86
C PHE A 35 2.18 -4.07 -8.37
N THR A 36 1.25 -4.87 -8.91
CA THR A 36 1.13 -5.08 -10.37
C THR A 36 0.77 -3.79 -11.11
N ALA A 37 -0.20 -3.03 -10.59
CA ALA A 37 -0.60 -1.74 -11.11
C ALA A 37 0.54 -0.70 -11.07
N LEU A 38 1.51 -0.90 -10.18
CA LEU A 38 2.67 -0.03 -9.97
C LEU A 38 3.94 -0.56 -10.69
N ASN A 39 3.77 -1.46 -11.66
CA ASN A 39 4.84 -1.98 -12.52
C ASN A 39 5.93 -2.80 -11.79
N PHE A 40 5.56 -3.45 -10.69
CA PHE A 40 6.40 -4.49 -10.08
C PHE A 40 6.04 -5.84 -10.72
N PRO A 41 6.96 -6.62 -11.30
CA PRO A 41 6.66 -7.96 -11.80
C PRO A 41 6.58 -9.00 -10.66
N ALA A 42 5.99 -10.16 -10.91
CA ALA A 42 5.72 -11.19 -9.89
C ALA A 42 6.98 -11.75 -9.20
N ASP A 43 8.12 -11.74 -9.89
CA ASP A 43 9.44 -12.18 -9.43
C ASP A 43 10.26 -11.05 -8.76
N HIS A 44 9.68 -9.87 -8.59
CA HIS A 44 10.38 -8.75 -7.98
C HIS A 44 10.68 -9.01 -6.49
N PRO A 45 11.93 -8.77 -6.01
CA PRO A 45 12.32 -9.04 -4.62
C PRO A 45 11.40 -8.39 -3.57
N ALA A 46 10.92 -7.17 -3.82
CA ALA A 46 9.98 -6.48 -2.93
C ALA A 46 8.63 -7.21 -2.72
N ARG A 47 8.28 -8.19 -3.58
CA ARG A 47 7.08 -9.03 -3.42
C ARG A 47 7.34 -10.33 -2.64
N ASP A 48 8.55 -10.53 -2.16
CA ASP A 48 8.93 -11.70 -1.38
C ASP A 48 8.33 -11.64 0.04
N MET A 49 8.10 -12.82 0.63
CA MET A 49 7.48 -12.98 1.96
C MET A 49 8.32 -12.43 3.10
N GLN A 50 9.62 -12.19 2.88
CA GLN A 50 10.48 -11.59 3.90
C GLN A 50 10.19 -10.09 4.07
N ASP A 51 9.78 -9.43 3.00
CA ASP A 51 9.56 -7.98 2.96
C ASP A 51 8.07 -7.60 3.02
N THR A 52 7.18 -8.53 2.67
CA THR A 52 5.74 -8.31 2.60
C THR A 52 4.96 -9.22 3.54
N PHE A 53 4.07 -8.65 4.35
CA PHE A 53 3.16 -9.40 5.19
C PHE A 53 1.94 -9.90 4.40
N PHE A 54 1.87 -11.21 4.16
CA PHE A 54 0.73 -11.85 3.50
C PHE A 54 -0.35 -12.21 4.53
N VAL A 55 -1.56 -11.71 4.31
CA VAL A 55 -2.76 -12.03 5.11
C VAL A 55 -3.42 -13.30 4.58
N ARG A 56 -3.45 -13.47 3.26
CA ARG A 56 -3.94 -14.68 2.58
C ARG A 56 -3.19 -14.85 1.27
N LYS A 57 -2.81 -16.09 0.95
CA LYS A 57 -2.32 -16.45 -0.38
C LYS A 57 -3.42 -17.17 -1.16
N GLY A 58 -3.57 -16.83 -2.43
CA GLY A 58 -4.36 -17.55 -3.40
C GLY A 58 -3.73 -18.91 -3.73
N ASP A 59 -4.54 -19.84 -4.23
CA ASP A 59 -4.07 -21.20 -4.54
C ASP A 59 -3.28 -21.28 -5.86
N ARG A 60 -3.23 -20.19 -6.63
CA ARG A 60 -2.58 -20.13 -7.95
C ARG A 60 -1.19 -19.50 -7.84
N ALA A 61 -0.15 -20.29 -8.10
CA ALA A 61 1.23 -19.82 -8.07
C ALA A 61 1.57 -18.84 -9.21
N GLU A 62 0.86 -18.91 -10.33
CA GLU A 62 1.13 -18.12 -11.54
C GLU A 62 0.40 -16.78 -11.56
N ASP A 63 -0.73 -16.68 -10.86
CA ASP A 63 -1.53 -15.47 -10.75
C ASP A 63 -1.76 -15.13 -9.28
N ARG A 64 -1.00 -14.14 -8.81
CA ARG A 64 -1.01 -13.66 -7.43
C ARG A 64 -2.02 -12.54 -7.19
N SER A 65 -2.84 -12.15 -8.17
CA SER A 65 -3.79 -11.05 -8.01
C SER A 65 -4.75 -11.23 -6.83
N ASP A 66 -5.04 -12.48 -6.47
CA ASP A 66 -5.94 -12.85 -5.38
C ASP A 66 -5.25 -12.88 -3.99
N ASP A 67 -3.94 -12.65 -3.93
CA ASP A 67 -3.21 -12.54 -2.67
C ASP A 67 -3.61 -11.26 -1.93
N LEU A 68 -3.87 -11.38 -0.63
CA LEU A 68 -4.12 -10.25 0.25
C LEU A 68 -2.88 -9.98 1.09
N VAL A 69 -2.44 -8.72 1.11
CA VAL A 69 -1.24 -8.26 1.81
C VAL A 69 -1.57 -7.07 2.70
N LEU A 70 -0.76 -6.83 3.73
CA LEU A 70 -0.71 -5.50 4.34
C LEU A 70 0.02 -4.56 3.38
N ARG A 71 -0.58 -3.41 3.04
CA ARG A 71 0.02 -2.47 2.09
C ARG A 71 1.43 -2.08 2.52
N THR A 72 2.37 -2.07 1.59
CA THR A 72 3.77 -1.74 1.86
C THR A 72 4.04 -0.22 1.77
N HIS A 73 3.14 0.50 1.12
CA HIS A 73 3.20 1.95 0.89
C HIS A 73 1.80 2.49 0.55
N THR A 74 1.63 3.82 0.49
CA THR A 74 0.35 4.48 0.21
C THR A 74 0.06 4.73 -1.27
N SER A 75 0.94 4.33 -2.19
CA SER A 75 0.73 4.44 -3.64
C SER A 75 -0.52 3.75 -4.23
N PRO A 76 -1.14 2.73 -3.60
CA PRO A 76 -2.40 2.15 -4.08
C PRO A 76 -3.61 3.08 -3.92
N VAL A 77 -3.47 4.16 -3.14
CA VAL A 77 -4.51 5.14 -2.83
C VAL A 77 -4.39 6.34 -3.77
#